data_AF-E6V338-F1
#
_entry.id   AF-E6V338-F1
#
_cell.length_a   1.000
_cell.length_b   1.000
_cell.length_c   1.000
_cell.angle_alpha   90.00
_cell.angle_beta   90.00
_cell.angle_gamma   90.00
#
_symmetry.space_group_name_H-M   'P 1'
#
loop_
_entity.id
_entity.type
_entity.pdbx_description
1 polymer ?
#
loop_
_entity_poly.entity_id
_entity_poly.type
_entity_poly.pdbx_seq_one_letter_code
_entity_poly.pdbx_strand_id
1 'polypeptide(L)'
;MSKTEAKRTSVLLTGFDPFDREAINPSWEAVRALDGAKIGRATVHARQMPCVFGDALEALANAMDELKPQLVLCVGQAGGRSEITPERIAINIDDGRIADNAGHQPIDLPVVPGAPAAYFSTLPIKAIVRDLRAAGIPSSVSNSAGTFVCNHIFYGLMHRIATHPVSGLPGVRGGFIHIPYLPEQAARFPGAPSMSLATMTEALRIAVATALAVKQDVAETGGQLH
;
A
#
# COMPACT_ATOMS: atom_id res chain seq x y z
N MET A 1 -5.72 38.07 -17.28
CA MET A 1 -5.87 36.65 -17.66
C MET A 1 -5.00 35.82 -16.74
N SER A 2 -5.56 35.37 -15.61
CA SER A 2 -4.85 34.51 -14.65
C SER A 2 -4.78 33.10 -15.25
N LYS A 3 -3.56 32.62 -15.52
CA LYS A 3 -3.32 31.21 -15.85
C LYS A 3 -3.81 30.41 -14.66
N THR A 4 -4.90 29.67 -14.84
CA THR A 4 -5.37 28.68 -13.87
C THR A 4 -4.20 27.74 -13.60
N GLU A 5 -3.59 27.88 -12.42
CA GLU A 5 -2.51 27.01 -11.98
C GLU A 5 -3.08 25.59 -11.96
N ALA A 6 -2.68 24.76 -12.92
CA ALA A 6 -3.20 23.41 -13.03
C ALA A 6 -2.90 22.70 -11.70
N LYS A 7 -3.94 22.38 -10.93
CA LYS A 7 -3.84 21.75 -9.62
C LYS A 7 -2.93 20.53 -9.73
N ARG A 8 -1.72 20.61 -9.16
CA ARG A 8 -0.72 19.54 -9.20
C ARG A 8 -1.31 18.30 -8.52
N THR A 9 -1.36 17.19 -9.24
CA THR A 9 -1.77 15.89 -8.68
C THR A 9 -0.69 15.39 -7.73
N SER A 10 -1.05 15.10 -6.48
CA SER A 10 -0.15 14.50 -5.49
C SER A 10 -0.52 13.04 -5.29
N VAL A 11 0.50 12.17 -5.26
CA VAL A 11 0.40 10.75 -4.93
C VAL A 11 1.22 10.53 -3.67
N LEU A 12 0.60 9.98 -2.63
CA LEU A 12 1.30 9.55 -1.43
C LEU A 12 1.64 8.06 -1.55
N LEU A 13 2.94 7.74 -1.49
CA LEU A 13 3.43 6.39 -1.29
C LEU A 13 3.93 6.23 0.13
N THR A 14 3.59 5.13 0.78
CA THR A 14 4.13 4.82 2.11
C THR A 14 4.80 3.46 2.14
N GLY A 15 5.84 3.35 2.96
CA GLY A 15 6.53 2.11 3.27
C GLY A 15 6.94 2.12 4.74
N PHE A 16 7.17 0.95 5.33
CA PHE A 16 7.43 0.84 6.76
C PHE A 16 8.91 1.04 7.11
N ASP A 17 9.19 1.45 8.35
CA ASP A 17 10.51 1.37 8.94
C ASP A 17 11.00 -0.08 9.12
N PRO A 18 12.30 -0.29 9.41
CA PRO A 18 12.82 -1.63 9.67
C PRO A 18 12.09 -2.32 10.83
N PHE A 19 11.86 -3.62 10.71
CA PHE A 19 11.07 -4.41 11.65
C PHE A 19 11.70 -5.81 11.84
N ASP A 20 11.41 -6.45 12.97
CA ASP A 20 11.84 -7.82 13.31
C ASP A 20 13.35 -8.07 13.09
N ARG A 21 14.16 -7.14 13.59
CA ARG A 21 15.64 -7.15 13.54
C ARG A 21 16.25 -7.01 12.14
N GLU A 22 15.44 -6.71 11.13
CA GLU A 22 15.97 -6.32 9.83
C GLU A 22 16.59 -4.91 9.90
N ALA A 23 17.69 -4.71 9.17
CA ALA A 23 18.36 -3.41 9.10
C ALA A 23 17.67 -2.44 8.13
N ILE A 24 16.90 -2.99 7.18
CA ILE A 24 16.16 -2.25 6.16
C ILE A 24 14.76 -2.84 6.01
N ASN A 25 13.84 -2.05 5.47
CA ASN A 25 12.54 -2.53 5.03
C ASN A 25 12.39 -2.30 3.52
N PRO A 26 12.23 -3.35 2.69
CA PRO A 26 12.11 -3.20 1.24
C PRO A 26 10.96 -2.30 0.82
N SER A 27 9.87 -2.24 1.60
CA SER A 27 8.73 -1.38 1.28
C SER A 27 9.13 0.10 1.31
N TRP A 28 9.89 0.52 2.34
CA TRP A 28 10.43 1.88 2.41
C TRP A 28 11.45 2.14 1.31
N GLU A 29 12.41 1.23 1.11
CA GLU A 29 13.45 1.39 0.10
C GLU A 29 12.85 1.57 -1.30
N ALA A 30 11.82 0.78 -1.63
CA ALA A 30 11.16 0.84 -2.93
C ALA A 30 10.39 2.15 -3.16
N VAL A 31 9.63 2.63 -2.15
CA VAL A 31 8.88 3.88 -2.28
C VAL A 31 9.79 5.12 -2.20
N ARG A 32 10.85 5.07 -1.39
CA ARG A 32 11.84 6.15 -1.27
C ARG A 32 12.51 6.44 -2.61
N ALA A 33 12.81 5.39 -3.39
CA ALA A 33 13.36 5.52 -4.73
C ALA A 33 12.41 6.23 -5.73
N LEU A 34 11.13 6.39 -5.40
CA LEU A 34 10.14 7.12 -6.20
C LEU A 34 9.83 8.52 -5.65
N ASP A 35 10.41 8.95 -4.54
CA ASP A 35 10.14 10.27 -3.98
C ASP A 35 10.50 11.38 -4.97
N GLY A 36 9.60 12.34 -5.16
CA GLY A 36 9.74 13.42 -6.14
C GLY A 36 9.56 13.02 -7.61
N ALA A 37 9.39 11.72 -7.90
CA ALA A 37 9.19 11.25 -9.28
C ALA A 37 7.92 11.85 -9.90
N LYS A 38 7.99 12.11 -11.21
CA LYS A 38 6.85 12.55 -12.01
C LYS A 38 6.25 11.37 -12.76
N ILE A 39 4.98 11.08 -12.51
CA ILE A 39 4.23 10.04 -13.21
C ILE A 39 3.02 10.70 -13.87
N GLY A 40 3.12 10.93 -15.18
CA GLY A 40 2.19 11.80 -15.90
C GLY A 40 2.20 13.23 -15.32
N ARG A 41 1.05 13.70 -14.84
CA ARG A 41 0.92 15.02 -14.17
C ARG A 41 1.08 14.95 -12.65
N ALA A 42 1.29 13.76 -12.11
CA ALA A 42 1.41 13.54 -10.67
C ALA A 42 2.84 13.71 -10.18
N THR A 43 2.97 14.19 -8.94
CA THR A 43 4.22 14.14 -8.17
C THR A 43 4.05 13.10 -7.08
N VAL A 44 5.02 12.20 -6.98
CA VAL A 44 5.07 11.20 -5.91
C VAL A 44 5.73 11.80 -4.69
N HIS A 45 5.14 11.54 -3.52
CA HIS A 45 5.66 11.89 -2.22
C HIS A 45 5.75 10.61 -1.40
N ALA A 46 6.96 10.21 -1.00
CA ALA A 46 7.18 9.06 -0.14
C ALA A 46 7.16 9.48 1.34
N ARG A 47 6.56 8.66 2.20
CA ARG A 47 6.61 8.82 3.66
C ARG A 47 6.87 7.47 4.32
N GLN A 48 7.80 7.45 5.27
CA GLN A 48 8.08 6.26 6.07
C GLN A 48 7.06 6.18 7.21
N MET A 49 6.47 5.01 7.42
CA MET A 49 5.50 4.74 8.48
C MET A 49 6.16 3.90 9.57
N PRO A 50 5.87 4.15 10.85
CA PRO A 50 6.32 3.26 11.91
C PRO A 50 5.62 1.90 11.78
N CYS A 51 6.34 0.81 11.97
CA CYS A 51 5.76 -0.53 12.12
C CYS A 51 5.24 -0.71 13.55
N VAL A 52 4.26 0.12 13.90
CA VAL A 52 3.65 0.21 15.23
C VAL A 52 2.14 0.40 15.07
N PHE A 53 1.34 -0.41 15.78
CA PHE A 53 -0.11 -0.26 15.82
C PHE A 53 -0.51 1.09 16.42
N GLY A 54 -1.52 1.75 15.86
CA GLY A 54 -1.92 3.11 16.25
C GLY A 54 -1.05 4.17 15.58
N ASP A 55 0.24 4.22 15.91
CA ASP A 55 1.18 5.25 15.42
C ASP A 55 1.25 5.28 13.88
N ALA A 56 1.13 4.12 13.22
CA ALA A 56 1.06 4.05 11.76
C ALA A 56 -0.13 4.83 11.19
N LEU A 57 -1.27 4.84 11.88
CA LEU A 57 -2.47 5.59 11.47
C LEU A 57 -2.30 7.07 11.69
N GLU A 58 -1.69 7.48 12.81
CA GLU A 58 -1.40 8.88 13.09
C GLU A 58 -0.43 9.47 12.05
N ALA A 59 0.65 8.74 11.76
CA ALA A 59 1.61 9.13 10.72
C ALA A 59 0.97 9.24 9.34
N LEU A 60 0.11 8.27 8.97
CA LEU A 60 -0.62 8.30 7.71
C LEU A 60 -1.59 9.49 7.64
N ALA A 61 -2.35 9.73 8.71
CA ALA A 61 -3.29 10.86 8.80
C ALA A 61 -2.57 12.19 8.58
N ASN A 62 -1.46 12.41 9.29
CA ASN A 62 -0.65 13.61 9.17
C ASN A 62 -0.12 13.81 7.74
N ALA A 63 0.40 12.74 7.12
CA ALA A 63 0.87 12.79 5.74
C ALA A 63 -0.25 13.12 4.74
N MET A 64 -1.45 12.57 4.94
CA MET A 64 -2.60 12.87 4.09
C MET A 64 -3.09 14.32 4.25
N ASP A 65 -3.07 14.86 5.48
CA ASP A 65 -3.49 16.23 5.76
C ASP A 65 -2.51 17.28 5.22
N GLU A 66 -1.20 16.99 5.33
CA GLU A 66 -0.13 17.80 4.75
C GLU A 66 -0.23 17.84 3.22
N LEU A 67 -0.28 16.67 2.59
CA LEU A 67 -0.09 16.53 1.14
C LEU A 67 -1.39 16.64 0.33
N LYS A 68 -2.54 16.43 0.98
CA LYS A 68 -3.87 16.37 0.35
C LYS A 68 -3.87 15.53 -0.95
N PRO A 69 -3.38 14.28 -0.90
CA PRO A 69 -3.14 13.49 -2.11
C PRO A 69 -4.44 13.09 -2.80
N GLN A 70 -4.38 12.87 -4.12
CA GLN A 70 -5.50 12.31 -4.90
C GLN A 70 -5.48 10.78 -4.93
N LEU A 71 -4.32 10.19 -4.61
CA LEU A 71 -4.08 8.76 -4.58
C LEU A 71 -3.13 8.46 -3.42
N VAL A 72 -3.49 7.47 -2.60
CA VAL A 72 -2.62 6.93 -1.54
C VAL A 72 -2.36 5.45 -1.84
N LEU A 73 -1.10 5.04 -1.85
CA LEU A 73 -0.74 3.63 -1.97
C LEU A 73 0.22 3.28 -0.84
N CYS A 74 -0.29 2.51 0.11
CA CYS A 74 0.51 1.95 1.18
C CYS A 74 1.20 0.67 0.70
N VAL A 75 2.46 0.49 1.07
CA VAL A 75 3.28 -0.65 0.66
C VAL A 75 3.82 -1.35 1.89
N GLY A 76 3.68 -2.67 1.93
CA GLY A 76 4.24 -3.52 2.98
C GLY A 76 4.94 -4.74 2.40
N GLN A 77 5.70 -5.42 3.24
CA GLN A 77 6.39 -6.63 2.86
C GLN A 77 5.60 -7.87 3.29
N ALA A 78 5.37 -8.81 2.36
CA ALA A 78 4.83 -10.12 2.65
C ALA A 78 5.86 -11.20 2.31
N GLY A 79 6.69 -11.52 3.31
CA GLY A 79 7.67 -12.60 3.22
C GLY A 79 7.03 -13.92 2.78
N GLY A 80 7.65 -14.59 1.81
CA GLY A 80 7.17 -15.86 1.27
C GLY A 80 6.26 -15.76 0.05
N ARG A 81 5.73 -14.58 -0.29
CA ARG A 81 5.06 -14.37 -1.59
C ARG A 81 6.11 -14.25 -2.70
N SER A 82 5.76 -14.71 -3.90
CA SER A 82 6.61 -14.61 -5.10
C SER A 82 6.24 -13.47 -6.06
N GLU A 83 5.17 -12.74 -5.74
CA GLU A 83 4.50 -11.80 -6.65
C GLU A 83 4.26 -10.45 -5.96
N ILE A 84 4.12 -9.41 -6.76
CA ILE A 84 3.56 -8.13 -6.31
C ILE A 84 2.05 -8.32 -6.16
N THR A 85 1.50 -8.07 -4.98
CA THR A 85 0.08 -8.38 -4.71
C THR A 85 -0.70 -7.15 -4.25
N PRO A 86 -1.47 -6.50 -5.15
CA PRO A 86 -2.50 -5.55 -4.75
C PRO A 86 -3.57 -6.22 -3.89
N GLU A 87 -3.84 -5.62 -2.75
CA GLU A 87 -4.80 -6.14 -1.77
C GLU A 87 -6.22 -5.70 -2.11
N ARG A 88 -7.14 -6.67 -2.12
CA ARG A 88 -8.56 -6.43 -2.39
C ARG A 88 -9.27 -5.80 -1.20
N ILE A 89 -8.98 -6.26 0.01
CA ILE A 89 -9.80 -6.02 1.19
C ILE A 89 -8.94 -5.81 2.44
N ALA A 90 -9.32 -4.80 3.23
CA ALA A 90 -8.80 -4.56 4.57
C ALA A 90 -9.87 -4.96 5.59
N ILE A 91 -9.48 -5.64 6.67
CA ILE A 91 -10.42 -6.16 7.68
C ILE A 91 -10.22 -5.46 9.02
N ASN A 92 -11.29 -5.27 9.79
CA ASN A 92 -11.28 -4.54 11.06
C ASN A 92 -10.80 -5.42 12.22
N ILE A 93 -9.60 -5.98 12.12
CA ILE A 93 -8.99 -6.79 13.17
C ILE A 93 -7.47 -6.58 13.21
N ASP A 94 -6.96 -6.40 14.42
CA ASP A 94 -5.57 -6.49 14.79
C ASP A 94 -5.37 -7.77 15.61
N ASP A 95 -4.61 -8.69 15.05
CA ASP A 95 -4.24 -9.96 15.67
C ASP A 95 -2.76 -10.24 15.36
N GLY A 96 -1.90 -9.80 16.27
CA GLY A 96 -0.45 -9.82 16.11
C GLY A 96 0.17 -11.09 16.68
N ARG A 97 0.63 -11.99 15.80
CA ARG A 97 1.39 -13.19 16.21
C ARG A 97 2.72 -12.85 16.91
N ILE A 98 3.29 -11.69 16.62
CA ILE A 98 4.51 -11.14 17.22
C ILE A 98 4.25 -9.68 17.63
N ALA A 99 5.07 -9.12 18.51
CA ALA A 99 4.96 -7.73 18.89
C ALA A 99 5.46 -6.78 17.78
N ASP A 100 4.90 -5.58 17.73
CA ASP A 100 5.37 -4.48 16.89
C ASP A 100 6.65 -3.82 17.44
N ASN A 101 7.16 -2.77 16.79
CA ASN A 101 8.39 -2.07 17.23
C ASN A 101 8.27 -1.37 18.59
N ALA A 102 7.06 -1.12 19.10
CA ALA A 102 6.79 -0.53 20.42
C ALA A 102 6.45 -1.59 21.49
N GLY A 103 6.46 -2.89 21.11
CA GLY A 103 6.13 -3.98 22.01
C GLY A 103 4.63 -4.27 22.12
N HIS A 104 3.77 -3.64 21.30
CA HIS A 104 2.35 -3.95 21.29
C HIS A 104 2.08 -5.26 20.55
N GLN A 105 1.23 -6.09 21.14
CA GLN A 105 0.80 -7.36 20.56
C GLN A 105 -0.71 -7.53 20.76
N PRO A 106 -1.55 -6.81 19.99
CA PRO A 106 -3.00 -6.93 20.09
C PRO A 106 -3.45 -8.35 19.70
N ILE A 107 -4.51 -8.82 20.36
CA ILE A 107 -5.15 -10.11 20.09
C ILE A 107 -6.65 -9.84 19.95
N ASP A 108 -7.17 -10.10 18.75
CA ASP A 108 -8.59 -9.93 18.40
C ASP A 108 -9.19 -8.56 18.74
N LEU A 109 -8.40 -7.48 18.58
CA LEU A 109 -8.88 -6.11 18.79
C LEU A 109 -9.31 -5.47 17.47
N PRO A 110 -10.39 -4.67 17.44
CA PRO A 110 -10.75 -3.94 16.23
C PRO A 110 -9.72 -2.84 15.95
N VAL A 111 -9.37 -2.65 14.66
CA VAL A 111 -8.55 -1.52 14.20
C VAL A 111 -9.24 -0.20 14.55
N VAL A 112 -10.54 -0.10 14.25
CA VAL A 112 -11.40 1.03 14.67
C VAL A 112 -12.67 0.49 15.33
N PRO A 113 -12.86 0.71 16.65
CA PRO A 113 -14.06 0.29 17.36
C PRO A 113 -15.35 0.82 16.71
N GLY A 114 -16.33 -0.08 16.51
CA GLY A 114 -17.65 0.27 15.95
C GLY A 114 -17.68 0.55 14.44
N ALA A 115 -16.55 0.47 13.74
CA ALA A 115 -16.48 0.62 12.29
C ALA A 115 -16.85 -0.70 11.55
N PRO A 116 -17.18 -0.66 10.24
CA PRO A 116 -17.56 -1.84 9.46
C PRO A 116 -16.55 -2.99 9.55
N ALA A 117 -16.98 -4.22 9.28
CA ALA A 117 -16.07 -5.38 9.37
C ALA A 117 -14.89 -5.31 8.38
N ALA A 118 -15.08 -4.66 7.23
CA ALA A 118 -14.07 -4.57 6.19
C ALA A 118 -14.30 -3.40 5.23
N TYR A 119 -13.24 -3.04 4.51
CA TYR A 119 -13.28 -2.11 3.39
C TYR A 119 -12.59 -2.70 2.16
N PHE A 120 -13.17 -2.52 0.98
CA PHE A 120 -12.49 -2.82 -0.28
C PHE A 120 -11.51 -1.72 -0.67
N SER A 121 -10.40 -2.09 -1.33
CA SER A 121 -9.55 -1.13 -2.02
C SER A 121 -10.35 -0.35 -3.06
N THR A 122 -9.99 0.92 -3.25
CA THR A 122 -10.53 1.77 -4.33
C THR A 122 -9.55 1.91 -5.50
N LEU A 123 -8.43 1.17 -5.47
CA LEU A 123 -7.51 1.05 -6.59
C LEU A 123 -8.09 0.14 -7.69
N PRO A 124 -7.74 0.36 -8.97
CA PRO A 124 -8.09 -0.57 -10.04
C PRO A 124 -7.14 -1.78 -10.02
N ILE A 125 -7.29 -2.64 -8.99
CA ILE A 125 -6.35 -3.70 -8.66
C ILE A 125 -6.16 -4.71 -9.79
N LYS A 126 -7.19 -5.01 -10.58
CA LYS A 126 -7.07 -5.93 -11.71
C LYS A 126 -6.32 -5.29 -12.87
N ALA A 127 -6.58 -4.02 -13.14
CA ALA A 127 -5.81 -3.28 -14.13
C ALA A 127 -4.33 -3.19 -13.75
N ILE A 128 -4.02 -2.98 -12.45
CA ILE A 128 -2.65 -2.99 -11.94
C ILE A 128 -2.00 -4.36 -12.19
N VAL A 129 -2.66 -5.46 -11.83
CA VAL A 129 -2.15 -6.81 -12.08
C VAL A 129 -1.91 -7.06 -13.57
N ARG A 130 -2.85 -6.68 -14.43
CA ARG A 130 -2.72 -6.81 -15.88
C ARG A 130 -1.50 -6.06 -16.41
N ASP A 131 -1.35 -4.80 -16.03
CA ASP A 131 -0.27 -3.94 -16.54
C ASP A 131 1.11 -4.38 -16.01
N LEU A 132 1.18 -4.86 -14.76
CA LEU A 132 2.40 -5.47 -14.21
C LEU A 132 2.80 -6.73 -14.99
N ARG A 133 1.84 -7.63 -15.26
CA ARG A 133 2.09 -8.84 -16.05
C ARG A 133 2.51 -8.52 -17.48
N ALA A 134 1.90 -7.51 -18.10
CA ALA A 134 2.29 -7.04 -19.43
C ALA A 134 3.73 -6.50 -19.46
N ALA A 135 4.23 -5.96 -18.34
CA ALA A 135 5.62 -5.54 -18.16
C ALA A 135 6.58 -6.69 -17.75
N GLY A 136 6.09 -7.94 -17.68
CA GLY A 136 6.90 -9.10 -17.28
C GLY A 136 7.12 -9.22 -15.76
N ILE A 137 6.35 -8.51 -14.94
CA ILE A 137 6.44 -8.56 -13.48
C ILE A 137 5.34 -9.48 -12.92
N PRO A 138 5.69 -10.56 -12.20
CA PRO A 138 4.70 -11.44 -11.57
C PRO A 138 3.82 -10.69 -10.57
N SER A 139 2.49 -10.81 -10.74
CA SER A 139 1.51 -10.13 -9.90
C SER A 139 0.19 -10.88 -9.85
N SER A 140 -0.53 -10.80 -8.73
CA SER A 140 -1.88 -11.32 -8.56
C SER A 140 -2.65 -10.51 -7.51
N VAL A 141 -3.98 -10.55 -7.56
CA VAL A 141 -4.79 -9.94 -6.50
C VAL A 141 -4.71 -10.81 -5.25
N SER A 142 -4.47 -10.19 -4.10
CA SER A 142 -4.57 -10.85 -2.79
C SER A 142 -5.90 -10.53 -2.11
N ASN A 143 -6.47 -11.51 -1.41
CA ASN A 143 -7.72 -11.39 -0.67
C ASN A 143 -7.52 -11.28 0.85
N SER A 144 -6.26 -11.20 1.31
CA SER A 144 -5.93 -10.95 2.72
C SER A 144 -4.59 -10.22 2.84
N ALA A 145 -4.62 -9.07 3.51
CA ALA A 145 -3.43 -8.32 3.90
C ALA A 145 -2.80 -8.83 5.23
N GLY A 146 -3.28 -9.96 5.76
CA GLY A 146 -2.97 -10.43 7.11
C GLY A 146 -3.76 -9.70 8.18
N THR A 147 -3.26 -9.74 9.42
CA THR A 147 -3.89 -9.15 10.62
C THR A 147 -2.90 -8.30 11.44
N PHE A 148 -1.73 -8.03 10.85
CA PHE A 148 -0.67 -7.24 11.48
C PHE A 148 -0.72 -5.76 11.01
N VAL A 149 0.32 -4.98 11.31
CA VAL A 149 0.39 -3.53 11.02
C VAL A 149 0.12 -3.19 9.53
N CYS A 150 0.40 -4.10 8.59
CA CYS A 150 0.05 -3.92 7.17
C CYS A 150 -1.48 -3.85 6.94
N ASN A 151 -2.25 -4.77 7.53
CA ASN A 151 -3.71 -4.71 7.48
C ASN A 151 -4.24 -3.51 8.28
N HIS A 152 -3.66 -3.24 9.45
CA HIS A 152 -4.00 -2.11 10.30
C HIS A 152 -3.99 -0.79 9.53
N ILE A 153 -2.86 -0.46 8.88
CA ILE A 153 -2.74 0.78 8.10
C ILE A 153 -3.64 0.79 6.87
N PHE A 154 -3.84 -0.37 6.22
CA PHE A 154 -4.74 -0.47 5.08
C PHE A 154 -6.19 -0.18 5.50
N TYR A 155 -6.63 -0.78 6.60
CA TYR A 155 -7.97 -0.56 7.13
C TYR A 155 -8.16 0.91 7.55
N GLY A 156 -7.21 1.48 8.29
CA GLY A 156 -7.27 2.88 8.70
C GLY A 156 -7.28 3.87 7.53
N LEU A 157 -6.51 3.60 6.46
CA LEU A 157 -6.58 4.36 5.21
C LEU A 157 -7.98 4.36 4.64
N MET A 158 -8.57 3.17 4.48
CA MET A 158 -9.88 3.04 3.85
C MET A 158 -10.99 3.65 4.72
N HIS A 159 -10.90 3.47 6.03
CA HIS A 159 -11.82 4.08 6.98
C HIS A 159 -11.78 5.61 6.91
N ARG A 160 -10.58 6.20 6.85
CA ARG A 160 -10.40 7.65 6.70
C ARG A 160 -11.02 8.15 5.38
N ILE A 161 -10.74 7.48 4.27
CA ILE A 161 -11.31 7.82 2.95
C ILE A 161 -12.84 7.78 2.99
N ALA A 162 -13.43 6.78 3.65
CA ALA A 162 -14.87 6.62 3.72
C ALA A 162 -15.57 7.64 4.64
N THR A 163 -14.90 8.09 5.70
CA THR A 163 -15.50 8.93 6.76
C THR A 163 -15.18 10.41 6.63
N HIS A 164 -14.16 10.79 5.86
CA HIS A 164 -13.75 12.19 5.65
C HIS A 164 -13.83 12.60 4.16
N PRO A 165 -14.99 12.46 3.49
CA PRO A 165 -15.12 12.88 2.10
C PRO A 165 -15.00 14.41 1.99
N VAL A 166 -14.19 14.88 1.04
CA VAL A 166 -14.11 16.31 0.73
C VAL A 166 -15.18 16.69 -0.29
N SER A 167 -16.19 17.42 0.16
CA SER A 167 -17.27 17.93 -0.70
C SER A 167 -16.73 18.70 -1.91
N GLY A 168 -17.23 18.36 -3.11
CA GLY A 168 -16.90 19.08 -4.36
C GLY A 168 -15.55 18.72 -5.00
N LEU A 169 -14.81 17.73 -4.49
CA LEU A 169 -13.63 17.18 -5.15
C LEU A 169 -13.84 15.70 -5.51
N PRO A 170 -13.15 15.19 -6.57
CA PRO A 170 -13.02 13.75 -6.76
C PRO A 170 -12.42 13.16 -5.49
N GLY A 171 -13.11 12.19 -4.87
CA GLY A 171 -12.67 11.57 -3.62
C GLY A 171 -11.27 10.97 -3.74
N VAL A 172 -10.53 10.97 -2.63
CA VAL A 172 -9.23 10.29 -2.52
C VAL A 172 -9.44 8.81 -2.81
N ARG A 173 -8.59 8.22 -3.65
CA ARG A 173 -8.52 6.75 -3.80
C ARG A 173 -7.31 6.22 -3.05
N GLY A 174 -7.45 5.01 -2.53
CA GLY A 174 -6.42 4.36 -1.75
C GLY A 174 -6.49 2.85 -1.79
N GLY A 175 -5.36 2.23 -1.44
CA GLY A 175 -5.23 0.79 -1.29
C GLY A 175 -3.85 0.41 -0.79
N PHE A 176 -3.59 -0.90 -0.80
CA PHE A 176 -2.37 -1.50 -0.29
C PHE A 176 -1.77 -2.46 -1.32
N ILE A 177 -0.45 -2.51 -1.41
CA ILE A 177 0.29 -3.51 -2.18
C ILE A 177 1.31 -4.18 -1.25
N HIS A 178 1.29 -5.51 -1.23
CA HIS A 178 2.38 -6.29 -0.67
C HIS A 178 3.46 -6.57 -1.72
N ILE A 179 4.71 -6.49 -1.31
CA ILE A 179 5.89 -6.87 -2.09
C ILE A 179 6.62 -8.06 -1.43
N PRO A 180 7.35 -8.88 -2.18
CA PRO A 180 8.03 -10.07 -1.65
C PRO A 180 9.33 -9.71 -0.90
N TYR A 181 10.13 -10.72 -0.54
CA TYR A 181 11.49 -10.52 -0.02
C TYR A 181 12.43 -9.88 -1.05
N LEU A 182 13.43 -9.14 -0.56
CA LEU A 182 14.65 -8.89 -1.33
C LEU A 182 15.50 -10.17 -1.39
N PRO A 183 16.36 -10.34 -2.42
CA PRO A 183 17.23 -11.50 -2.54
C PRO A 183 18.10 -11.73 -1.30
N GLU A 184 18.66 -10.66 -0.71
CA GLU A 184 19.49 -10.72 0.49
C GLU A 184 18.73 -11.18 1.75
N GLN A 185 17.41 -10.94 1.81
CA GLN A 185 16.57 -11.45 2.90
C GLN A 185 16.19 -12.91 2.63
N ALA A 186 15.78 -13.24 1.41
CA ALA A 186 15.42 -14.61 1.03
C ALA A 186 16.59 -15.59 1.12
N ALA A 187 17.83 -15.13 0.93
CA ALA A 187 19.03 -15.96 1.08
C ALA A 187 19.16 -16.63 2.47
N ARG A 188 18.46 -16.12 3.49
CA ARG A 188 18.42 -16.68 4.85
C ARG A 188 17.42 -17.83 5.00
N PHE A 189 16.54 -18.04 4.03
CA PHE A 189 15.43 -18.98 4.09
C PHE A 189 15.43 -19.90 2.85
N PRO A 190 15.84 -21.18 2.97
CA PRO A 190 15.88 -22.11 1.84
C PRO A 190 14.56 -22.18 1.07
N GLY A 191 14.60 -21.92 -0.24
CA GLY A 191 13.43 -21.97 -1.12
C GLY A 191 12.52 -20.73 -1.08
N ALA A 192 12.84 -19.71 -0.29
CA ALA A 192 12.03 -18.49 -0.25
C ALA A 192 12.13 -17.71 -1.57
N PRO A 193 10.99 -17.29 -2.15
CA PRO A 193 11.00 -16.43 -3.32
C PRO A 193 11.44 -15.00 -2.96
N SER A 194 11.96 -14.28 -3.95
CA SER A 194 12.35 -12.88 -3.82
C SER A 194 12.18 -12.13 -5.13
N MET A 195 12.28 -10.81 -5.06
CA MET A 195 12.28 -9.92 -6.21
C MET A 195 13.29 -8.80 -5.97
N SER A 196 13.99 -8.37 -7.02
CA SER A 196 14.97 -7.29 -6.89
C SER A 196 14.29 -5.96 -6.51
N LEU A 197 14.99 -5.11 -5.76
CA LEU A 197 14.51 -3.77 -5.42
C LEU A 197 14.14 -2.97 -6.67
N ALA A 198 14.95 -3.06 -7.73
CA ALA A 198 14.68 -2.37 -8.99
C ALA A 198 13.35 -2.81 -9.63
N THR A 199 13.06 -4.13 -9.63
CA THR A 199 11.79 -4.67 -10.12
C THR A 199 10.62 -4.23 -9.24
N MET A 200 10.77 -4.22 -7.91
CA MET A 200 9.74 -3.73 -6.99
C MET A 200 9.44 -2.24 -7.21
N THR A 201 10.47 -1.40 -7.35
CA THR A 201 10.33 0.04 -7.63
C THR A 201 9.63 0.27 -8.96
N GLU A 202 9.98 -0.47 -10.02
CA GLU A 202 9.28 -0.38 -11.31
C GLU A 202 7.82 -0.83 -11.19
N ALA A 203 7.55 -1.90 -10.43
CA ALA A 203 6.18 -2.36 -10.19
C ALA A 203 5.33 -1.28 -9.51
N LEU A 204 5.86 -0.60 -8.50
CA LEU A 204 5.16 0.50 -7.83
C LEU A 204 4.95 1.70 -8.77
N ARG A 205 5.92 2.03 -9.63
CA ARG A 205 5.77 3.07 -10.66
C ARG A 205 4.63 2.74 -11.62
N ILE A 206 4.57 1.51 -12.13
CA ILE A 206 3.49 1.01 -12.99
C ILE A 206 2.15 1.07 -12.25
N ALA A 207 2.09 0.55 -11.02
CA ALA A 207 0.86 0.56 -10.22
C ALA A 207 0.30 1.97 -10.03
N VAL A 208 1.15 2.97 -9.76
CA VAL A 208 0.75 4.38 -9.67
C VAL A 208 0.26 4.89 -11.02
N ALA A 209 0.99 4.63 -12.11
CA ALA A 209 0.61 5.09 -13.44
C ALA A 209 -0.77 4.53 -13.86
N THR A 210 -0.97 3.23 -13.68
CA THR A 210 -2.24 2.53 -13.93
C THR A 210 -3.34 3.08 -13.06
N ALA A 211 -3.11 3.24 -11.75
CA ALA A 211 -4.11 3.79 -10.83
C ALA A 211 -4.51 5.22 -11.20
N LEU A 212 -3.59 6.05 -11.71
CA LEU A 212 -3.91 7.40 -12.17
C LEU A 212 -4.77 7.39 -13.45
N ALA A 213 -4.46 6.51 -14.40
CA ALA A 213 -5.11 6.41 -15.71
C ALA A 213 -6.48 5.70 -15.65
N VAL A 214 -6.62 4.68 -14.82
CA VAL A 214 -7.81 3.82 -14.74
C VAL A 214 -8.67 4.23 -13.54
N LYS A 215 -9.91 4.65 -13.79
CA LYS A 215 -10.86 5.07 -12.74
C LYS A 215 -11.80 3.95 -12.30
N GLN A 216 -12.34 3.23 -13.27
CA GLN A 216 -13.14 2.03 -13.07
C GLN A 216 -12.26 0.83 -13.42
N ASP A 217 -12.18 -0.14 -12.51
CA ASP A 217 -11.35 -1.33 -12.71
C ASP A 217 -11.86 -2.19 -13.89
N VAL A 218 -10.97 -3.01 -14.44
CA VAL A 218 -11.29 -3.90 -15.55
C VAL A 218 -12.01 -5.16 -15.10
N ALA A 219 -12.90 -5.66 -15.96
CA ALA A 219 -13.66 -6.88 -15.74
C ALA A 219 -12.84 -8.12 -16.11
N GLU A 220 -11.83 -8.45 -15.31
CA GLU A 220 -11.00 -9.66 -15.45
C GLU A 220 -11.14 -10.58 -14.24
N THR A 221 -10.79 -11.87 -14.35
CA THR A 221 -10.79 -12.75 -13.18
C THR A 221 -9.59 -12.44 -12.27
N GLY A 222 -9.84 -12.42 -10.96
CA GLY A 222 -8.81 -12.32 -9.92
C GLY A 222 -9.28 -13.01 -8.63
N GLY A 223 -10.17 -13.98 -8.79
CA GLY A 223 -10.65 -14.83 -7.70
C GLY A 223 -9.69 -15.99 -7.47
N GLN A 224 -9.70 -16.51 -6.26
CA GLN A 224 -8.94 -17.69 -5.85
C GLN A 224 -9.96 -18.74 -5.37
N LEU A 225 -9.64 -20.02 -5.56
CA LEU A 225 -10.48 -21.12 -5.07
C LEU A 225 -10.28 -21.38 -3.57
N HIS A 226 -9.09 -21.08 -3.06
CA HIS A 226 -8.62 -21.33 -1.70
C HIS A 226 -7.77 -20.14 -1.25
#